data_AF-C4K8Z0-F1
#
_entry.id   AF-C4K8Z0-F1
#
_cell.length_a   1.000
_cell.length_b   1.000
_cell.length_c   1.000
_cell.angle_alpha   90.00
_cell.angle_beta   90.00
_cell.angle_gamma   90.00
#
_symmetry.space_group_name_H-M   'P 1'
#
loop_
_entity.id
_entity.type
_entity.pdbx_description
1 polymer ?
#
loop_
_entity_poly.entity_id
_entity_poly.type
_entity_poly.pdbx_seq_one_letter_code
_entity_poly.pdbx_strand_id
1 'polypeptide(L)'
;MSRMRGNSHVRFLREWALAACLPNHSTNFKGYNTSNFASHPDNPVLKKIIKEMEKRYSENKIFYTEERPYLKKDNNGNETNKDLVNDYMKKIFHQVGPQLFNDVLKEEIKYYYHLSDSMRLISIMDPLPKNWKLYQTEINKAVDYYLPFYRKFKIEIGNEHSWNYTR
;
A
#
# COMPACT_ATOMS: atom_id res chain seq x y z
N MET A 1 -49.00 -3.58 -0.85
CA MET A 1 -47.85 -3.58 -1.79
C MET A 1 -46.57 -3.36 -1.00
N SER A 2 -45.87 -4.45 -0.68
CA SER A 2 -44.60 -4.43 0.05
C SER A 2 -43.47 -4.12 -0.92
N ARG A 3 -42.82 -2.96 -0.76
CA ARG A 3 -41.60 -2.61 -1.51
C ARG A 3 -40.41 -3.11 -0.71
N MET A 4 -39.88 -4.27 -1.09
CA MET A 4 -38.60 -4.78 -0.61
C MET A 4 -37.53 -3.71 -0.84
N ARG A 5 -37.11 -3.05 0.24
CA ARG A 5 -35.87 -2.25 0.25
C ARG A 5 -34.72 -3.25 0.33
N GLY A 6 -34.15 -3.56 -0.83
CA GLY A 6 -32.95 -4.37 -0.94
C GLY A 6 -31.84 -3.80 -0.05
N ASN A 7 -31.23 -4.69 0.73
CA ASN A 7 -30.08 -4.44 1.59
C ASN A 7 -29.02 -3.60 0.88
N SER A 8 -28.83 -2.36 1.34
CA SER A 8 -27.87 -1.37 0.85
C SER A 8 -26.43 -1.63 1.31
N HIS A 9 -26.02 -2.90 1.39
CA HIS A 9 -24.60 -3.26 1.57
C HIS A 9 -23.77 -2.95 0.30
N VAL A 10 -24.40 -2.38 -0.73
CA VAL A 10 -23.82 -2.02 -2.05
C VAL A 10 -23.61 -0.50 -2.20
N ARG A 11 -23.42 0.24 -1.08
CA ARG A 11 -22.71 1.54 -1.08
C ARG A 11 -21.21 1.27 -0.84
N PHE A 12 -20.61 0.55 -1.78
CA PHE A 12 -19.15 0.36 -1.85
C PHE A 12 -18.48 1.74 -1.77
N LEU A 13 -17.60 1.90 -0.79
CA LEU A 13 -16.90 3.13 -0.43
C LEU A 13 -16.33 3.79 -1.70
N ARG A 14 -16.87 4.97 -2.07
CA ARG A 14 -16.68 5.64 -3.36
C ARG A 14 -15.21 5.69 -3.80
N GLU A 15 -14.95 4.76 -4.73
CA GLU A 15 -13.82 4.45 -5.61
C GLU A 15 -12.43 4.78 -5.09
N TRP A 16 -11.66 3.72 -4.89
CA TRP A 16 -10.21 3.71 -4.72
C TRP A 16 -9.59 3.08 -5.96
N ALA A 17 -8.45 3.62 -6.36
CA ALA A 17 -7.57 3.03 -7.35
C ALA A 17 -6.19 2.87 -6.73
N LEU A 18 -5.76 1.63 -6.52
CA LEU A 18 -4.45 1.33 -5.94
C LEU A 18 -3.48 0.83 -7.02
N ALA A 19 -2.19 1.07 -6.78
CA ALA A 19 -1.09 0.44 -7.51
C ALA A 19 -0.88 -1.02 -7.06
N ALA A 20 0.17 -1.64 -7.58
CA ALA A 20 0.60 -2.97 -7.13
C ALA A 20 0.97 -2.97 -5.64
N CYS A 21 0.66 -4.06 -4.95
CA CYS A 21 1.27 -4.38 -3.65
C CYS A 21 2.73 -4.79 -3.90
N LEU A 22 3.69 -4.06 -3.36
CA LEU A 22 5.11 -4.23 -3.66
C LEU A 22 5.93 -4.49 -2.40
N PRO A 23 6.97 -5.33 -2.52
CA PRO A 23 7.97 -5.45 -1.47
C PRO A 23 8.88 -4.22 -1.46
N ASN A 24 9.28 -3.78 -0.27
CA ASN A 24 10.38 -2.86 -0.04
C ASN A 24 11.44 -3.60 0.80
N HIS A 25 12.60 -3.84 0.19
CA HIS A 25 13.65 -4.67 0.79
C HIS A 25 14.35 -4.00 1.98
N SER A 26 14.50 -2.67 1.96
CA SER A 26 15.16 -1.90 3.04
C SER A 26 14.37 -1.93 4.35
N THR A 27 13.04 -1.97 4.25
CA THR A 27 12.13 -1.96 5.41
C THR A 27 11.51 -3.33 5.72
N ASN A 28 11.77 -4.35 4.89
CA ASN A 28 11.07 -5.64 4.90
C ASN A 28 9.53 -5.48 4.85
N PHE A 29 9.05 -4.41 4.23
CA PHE A 29 7.64 -4.10 4.11
C PHE A 29 7.06 -4.71 2.84
N LYS A 30 5.79 -5.15 2.89
CA LYS A 30 5.01 -5.51 1.71
C LYS A 30 3.61 -4.92 1.82
N GLY A 31 3.22 -4.13 0.83
CA GLY A 31 1.90 -3.48 0.80
C GLY A 31 1.75 -2.53 -0.39
N TYR A 32 0.61 -1.85 -0.45
CA TYR A 32 0.37 -0.75 -1.37
C TYR A 32 1.27 0.44 -1.03
N ASN A 33 1.84 1.10 -2.04
CA ASN A 33 2.58 2.34 -1.81
C ASN A 33 1.63 3.53 -1.57
N THR A 34 2.17 4.63 -1.04
CA THR A 34 1.45 5.89 -0.83
C THR A 34 1.67 6.90 -1.97
N SER A 35 2.52 6.57 -2.95
CA SER A 35 2.91 7.46 -4.04
C SER A 35 1.97 7.39 -5.26
N ASN A 36 1.25 6.28 -5.43
CA ASN A 36 0.37 6.05 -6.58
C ASN A 36 -0.97 5.45 -6.14
N PHE A 37 -1.91 6.31 -5.82
CA PHE A 37 -3.31 5.95 -5.63
C PHE A 37 -4.23 7.09 -6.08
N ALA A 38 -5.50 6.79 -6.31
CA ALA A 38 -6.52 7.78 -6.56
C ALA A 38 -7.78 7.45 -5.77
N SER A 39 -8.55 8.49 -5.46
CA SER A 39 -9.79 8.39 -4.71
C SER A 39 -10.74 9.48 -5.14
N HIS A 40 -12.05 9.24 -4.98
CA HIS A 40 -13.01 10.35 -5.04
C HIS A 40 -12.81 11.36 -3.90
N PRO A 41 -13.28 12.61 -4.08
CA PRO A 41 -13.51 13.52 -2.98
C PRO A 41 -14.35 12.85 -1.87
N ASP A 42 -14.11 13.26 -0.63
CA ASP A 42 -14.83 12.77 0.56
C ASP A 42 -14.70 11.27 0.85
N ASN A 43 -13.65 10.63 0.34
CA ASN A 43 -13.43 9.22 0.60
C ASN A 43 -13.31 8.93 2.12
N PRO A 44 -14.20 8.11 2.70
CA PRO A 44 -14.22 7.85 4.14
C PRO A 44 -12.97 7.09 4.63
N VAL A 45 -12.33 6.30 3.78
CA VAL A 45 -11.09 5.58 4.11
C VAL A 45 -9.92 6.56 4.19
N LEU A 46 -9.86 7.57 3.31
CA LEU A 46 -8.86 8.64 3.44
C LEU A 46 -9.03 9.43 4.73
N LYS A 47 -10.27 9.71 5.14
CA LYS A 47 -10.54 10.34 6.43
C LYS A 47 -10.02 9.49 7.60
N LYS A 48 -10.11 8.15 7.50
CA LYS A 48 -9.55 7.23 8.51
C LYS A 48 -8.02 7.20 8.48
N ILE A 49 -7.40 7.23 7.30
CA ILE A 49 -5.94 7.35 7.15
C ILE A 49 -5.43 8.63 7.82
N ILE A 50 -6.10 9.77 7.58
CA ILE A 50 -5.74 11.05 8.21
C ILE A 50 -5.88 10.98 9.72
N LYS A 51 -6.97 10.39 10.23
CA LYS A 51 -7.16 10.21 11.68
C LYS A 51 -6.11 9.31 12.31
N GLU A 52 -5.74 8.23 11.64
CA GLU A 52 -4.68 7.34 12.12
C GLU A 52 -3.32 8.05 12.11
N MET A 53 -3.05 8.89 11.11
CA MET A 53 -1.85 9.72 11.06
C MET A 53 -1.80 10.73 12.21
N GLU A 54 -2.91 11.40 12.49
CA GLU A 54 -3.05 12.32 13.63
C GLU A 54 -2.81 11.59 14.97
N LYS A 55 -3.38 10.40 15.13
CA LYS A 55 -3.17 9.55 16.30
C LYS A 55 -1.69 9.22 16.48
N ARG A 56 -1.04 8.62 15.47
CA ARG A 56 0.38 8.24 15.56
C ARG A 56 1.30 9.43 15.80
N TYR A 57 1.00 10.58 15.17
CA TYR A 57 1.68 11.84 15.45
C TYR A 57 1.56 12.25 16.92
N SER A 58 0.34 12.23 17.48
CA SER A 58 0.09 12.64 18.86
C SER A 58 0.80 11.73 19.87
N GLU A 59 0.86 10.44 19.59
CA GLU A 59 1.51 9.41 20.42
C GLU A 59 3.05 9.45 20.30
N ASN A 60 3.60 9.96 19.20
CA ASN A 60 5.04 9.88 18.90
C ASN A 60 5.64 11.22 18.45
N LYS A 61 5.25 12.33 19.07
CA LYS A 61 5.77 13.67 18.72
C LYS A 61 7.30 13.75 18.70
N ILE A 62 7.96 13.00 19.57
CA ILE A 62 9.43 13.00 19.68
C ILE A 62 10.12 12.55 18.39
N PHE A 63 9.49 11.65 17.62
CA PHE A 63 10.02 11.18 16.34
C PHE A 63 10.31 12.33 15.37
N TYR A 64 9.46 13.36 15.37
CA TYR A 64 9.58 14.52 14.48
C TYR A 64 10.66 15.53 14.92
N THR A 65 11.29 15.27 16.07
CA THR A 65 12.44 16.03 16.58
C THR A 65 13.74 15.23 16.50
N GLU A 66 13.68 13.94 16.11
CA GLU A 66 14.86 13.11 15.91
C GLU A 66 15.64 13.60 14.67
N GLU A 67 16.97 13.61 14.76
CA GLU A 67 17.82 13.88 13.60
C GLU A 67 17.75 12.71 12.62
N ARG A 68 17.51 13.01 11.34
CA ARG A 68 17.53 12.01 10.28
C ARG A 68 18.92 11.40 10.16
N PRO A 69 19.11 10.07 10.30
CA PRO A 69 20.38 9.43 10.03
C PRO A 69 20.67 9.40 8.52
N TYR A 70 21.96 9.41 8.17
CA TYR A 70 22.43 9.36 6.79
C TYR A 70 23.36 8.16 6.57
N LEU A 71 23.35 7.63 5.36
CA LEU A 71 24.34 6.65 4.93
C LEU A 71 25.72 7.30 4.96
N LYS A 72 26.67 6.63 5.62
CA LYS A 72 28.07 7.04 5.65
C LYS A 72 28.87 6.06 4.80
N LYS A 73 30.02 6.49 4.30
CA LYS A 73 31.00 5.59 3.68
C LYS A 73 32.24 5.51 4.55
N ASP A 74 32.76 4.31 4.74
CA ASP A 74 34.07 4.14 5.35
C ASP A 74 35.20 4.51 4.36
N ASN A 75 36.45 4.42 4.82
CA ASN A 75 37.63 4.71 3.99
C ASN A 75 37.76 3.78 2.77
N ASN A 76 37.06 2.66 2.76
CA ASN A 76 37.05 1.68 1.68
C ASN A 76 35.84 1.83 0.75
N GLY A 77 34.99 2.85 1.00
CA GLY A 77 33.78 3.12 0.22
C GLY A 77 32.58 2.25 0.59
N ASN A 78 32.67 1.41 1.63
CA ASN A 78 31.54 0.58 2.08
C ASN A 78 30.52 1.44 2.83
N GLU A 79 29.23 1.15 2.61
CA GLU A 79 28.14 1.77 3.34
C GLU A 79 28.19 1.38 4.82
N THR A 80 28.28 2.39 5.67
CA THR A 80 28.15 2.31 7.13
C THR A 80 26.86 3.03 7.55
N ASN A 81 26.36 2.73 8.75
CA ASN A 81 25.07 3.22 9.28
C ASN A 81 23.80 2.75 8.53
N LYS A 82 23.90 1.72 7.68
CA LYS A 82 22.75 1.19 6.92
C LYS A 82 21.58 0.78 7.82
N ASP A 83 21.86 0.10 8.93
CA ASP A 83 20.81 -0.36 9.85
C ASP A 83 20.09 0.81 10.53
N LEU A 84 20.83 1.84 10.96
CA LEU A 84 20.23 3.06 11.53
C LEU A 84 19.33 3.78 10.52
N VAL A 85 19.76 3.86 9.26
CA VAL A 85 18.94 4.44 8.18
C VAL A 85 17.70 3.59 7.93
N ASN A 86 17.84 2.27 7.82
CA ASN A 86 16.71 1.37 7.61
C ASN A 86 15.70 1.44 8.77
N ASP A 87 16.15 1.52 10.01
CA ASP A 87 15.27 1.63 11.18
C ASP A 87 14.52 2.97 11.19
N TYR A 88 15.20 4.06 10.83
CA TYR A 88 14.53 5.35 10.66
C TYR A 88 13.53 5.32 9.49
N MET A 89 13.83 4.66 8.37
CA MET A 89 12.90 4.45 7.27
C MET A 89 11.65 3.68 7.73
N LYS A 90 11.81 2.62 8.54
CA LYS A 90 10.70 1.88 9.13
C LYS A 90 9.85 2.79 10.03
N LYS A 91 10.47 3.66 10.83
CA LYS A 91 9.73 4.66 11.63
C LYS A 91 8.89 5.57 10.74
N ILE A 92 9.43 6.11 9.64
CA ILE A 92 8.64 6.90 8.67
C ILE A 92 7.48 6.08 8.09
N PHE A 93 7.75 4.85 7.64
CA PHE A 93 6.73 3.96 7.08
C PHE A 93 5.58 3.77 8.06
N HIS A 94 5.92 3.57 9.34
CA HIS A 94 4.95 3.42 10.42
C HIS A 94 4.21 4.72 10.73
N GLN A 95 4.86 5.87 10.78
CA GLN A 95 4.24 7.11 11.24
C GLN A 95 3.34 7.77 10.19
N VAL A 96 3.76 7.77 8.92
CA VAL A 96 3.08 8.52 7.84
C VAL A 96 3.09 7.80 6.49
N GLY A 97 3.83 6.71 6.38
CA GLY A 97 4.12 6.06 5.10
C GLY A 97 3.28 4.80 4.81
N PRO A 98 3.82 3.89 3.98
CA PRO A 98 3.10 2.71 3.52
C PRO A 98 2.56 1.81 4.63
N GLN A 99 3.24 1.67 5.77
CA GLN A 99 2.72 0.82 6.83
C GLN A 99 1.43 1.38 7.43
N LEU A 100 1.39 2.66 7.81
CA LEU A 100 0.15 3.31 8.27
C LEU A 100 -0.98 3.14 7.27
N PHE A 101 -0.69 3.43 6.01
CA PHE A 101 -1.66 3.37 4.92
C PHE A 101 -2.27 1.97 4.81
N ASN A 102 -1.43 0.94 4.83
CA ASN A 102 -1.88 -0.44 4.70
C ASN A 102 -2.54 -0.98 5.97
N ASP A 103 -2.18 -0.51 7.15
CA ASP A 103 -2.87 -0.88 8.40
C ASP A 103 -4.35 -0.48 8.32
N VAL A 104 -4.64 0.74 7.85
CA VAL A 104 -6.03 1.20 7.63
C VAL A 104 -6.70 0.47 6.47
N LEU A 105 -6.02 0.30 5.33
CA LEU A 105 -6.61 -0.40 4.18
C LEU A 105 -6.99 -1.85 4.50
N LYS A 106 -6.17 -2.58 5.26
CA LYS A 106 -6.48 -3.97 5.65
C LYS A 106 -7.81 -4.08 6.40
N GLU A 107 -8.14 -3.09 7.21
CA GLU A 107 -9.41 -3.04 7.93
C GLU A 107 -10.57 -2.63 7.00
N GLU A 108 -10.39 -1.54 6.27
CA GLU A 108 -11.45 -0.86 5.54
C GLU A 108 -11.83 -1.53 4.23
N ILE A 109 -10.86 -2.15 3.56
CA ILE A 109 -11.03 -2.74 2.22
C ILE A 109 -10.68 -4.23 2.20
N LYS A 110 -10.80 -4.91 3.35
CA LYS A 110 -10.41 -6.30 3.60
C LYS A 110 -10.78 -7.32 2.51
N TYR A 111 -11.92 -7.13 1.86
CA TYR A 111 -12.43 -8.05 0.83
C TYR A 111 -11.64 -8.02 -0.49
N TYR A 112 -10.98 -6.92 -0.80
CA TYR A 112 -10.18 -6.77 -2.03
C TYR A 112 -8.75 -6.31 -1.78
N TYR A 113 -8.36 -6.08 -0.53
CA TYR A 113 -6.98 -5.74 -0.15
C TYR A 113 -5.95 -6.76 -0.69
N HIS A 114 -6.27 -8.06 -0.69
CA HIS A 114 -5.36 -9.12 -1.14
C HIS A 114 -5.51 -9.49 -2.63
N LEU A 115 -6.26 -8.71 -3.42
CA LEU A 115 -6.59 -9.08 -4.80
C LEU A 115 -5.35 -9.23 -5.70
N SER A 116 -4.31 -8.40 -5.51
CA SER A 116 -3.03 -8.55 -6.22
C SER A 116 -2.31 -9.85 -5.87
N ASP A 117 -2.37 -10.27 -4.60
CA ASP A 117 -1.79 -11.53 -4.15
C ASP A 117 -2.54 -12.73 -4.74
N SER A 118 -3.88 -12.66 -4.78
CA SER A 118 -4.71 -13.69 -5.40
C SER A 118 -4.34 -13.90 -6.88
N MET A 119 -4.11 -12.81 -7.63
CA MET A 119 -3.66 -12.91 -9.03
C MET A 119 -2.32 -13.65 -9.15
N ARG A 120 -1.35 -13.28 -8.30
CA ARG A 120 -0.03 -13.92 -8.29
C ARG A 120 -0.11 -15.41 -7.94
N LEU A 121 -0.93 -15.77 -6.95
CA LEU A 121 -1.10 -17.17 -6.55
C LEU A 121 -1.67 -18.00 -7.71
N ILE A 122 -2.65 -17.48 -8.44
CA ILE A 122 -3.22 -18.17 -9.60
C ILE A 122 -2.17 -18.37 -10.70
N SER A 123 -1.30 -17.39 -10.95
CA SER A 123 -0.28 -17.52 -11.99
C SER A 123 0.77 -18.59 -11.73
N ILE A 124 0.88 -19.08 -10.49
CA ILE A 124 1.83 -20.13 -10.09
C ILE A 124 1.15 -21.46 -9.74
N MET A 125 -0.18 -21.55 -9.86
CA MET A 125 -0.91 -22.79 -9.59
C MET A 125 -0.74 -23.78 -10.75
N ASP A 126 -0.31 -25.00 -10.43
CA ASP A 126 -0.22 -26.12 -11.35
C ASP A 126 -0.63 -27.43 -10.63
N PRO A 127 -1.67 -28.17 -11.09
CA PRO A 127 -2.53 -27.88 -12.22
C PRO A 127 -3.58 -26.79 -11.92
N LEU A 128 -3.95 -26.04 -12.97
CA LEU A 128 -5.04 -25.07 -12.86
C LEU A 128 -6.41 -25.76 -12.70
N PRO A 129 -7.32 -25.22 -11.88
CA PRO A 129 -8.67 -25.76 -11.73
C PRO A 129 -9.44 -25.80 -13.07
N LYS A 130 -10.36 -26.76 -13.23
CA LYS A 130 -11.13 -26.94 -14.48
C LYS A 130 -11.88 -25.69 -14.96
N ASN A 131 -12.32 -24.83 -14.02
CA ASN A 131 -13.06 -23.59 -14.30
C ASN A 131 -12.18 -22.33 -14.23
N TRP A 132 -10.85 -22.46 -14.29
CA TRP A 132 -9.96 -21.32 -14.04
C TRP A 132 -10.19 -20.14 -15.00
N LYS A 133 -10.56 -20.37 -16.26
CA LYS A 133 -10.78 -19.29 -17.24
C LYS A 133 -11.95 -18.37 -16.84
N LEU A 134 -13.00 -18.91 -16.24
CA LEU A 134 -14.13 -18.12 -15.74
C LEU A 134 -13.67 -17.29 -14.53
N TYR A 135 -12.95 -17.92 -13.61
CA TYR A 135 -12.39 -17.25 -12.44
C TYR A 135 -11.38 -16.16 -12.82
N GLN A 136 -10.54 -16.41 -13.82
CA GLN A 136 -9.58 -15.46 -14.36
C GLN A 136 -10.30 -14.23 -14.92
N THR A 137 -11.39 -14.42 -15.65
CA THR A 137 -12.16 -13.31 -16.23
C THR A 137 -12.74 -12.40 -15.14
N GLU A 138 -13.31 -12.98 -14.08
CA GLU A 138 -13.89 -12.19 -12.98
C GLU A 138 -12.81 -11.52 -12.12
N ILE A 139 -11.69 -12.19 -11.84
CA ILE A 139 -10.56 -11.55 -11.16
C ILE A 139 -9.96 -10.44 -12.01
N ASN A 140 -9.86 -10.65 -13.33
CA ASN A 140 -9.39 -9.62 -14.24
C ASN A 140 -10.26 -8.36 -14.14
N LYS A 141 -11.60 -8.51 -14.12
CA LYS A 141 -12.52 -7.38 -13.96
C LYS A 141 -12.34 -6.69 -12.61
N ALA A 142 -12.23 -7.47 -11.52
CA ALA A 142 -12.02 -6.92 -10.19
C ALA A 142 -10.69 -6.16 -10.09
N VAL A 143 -9.61 -6.70 -10.68
CA VAL A 143 -8.29 -6.07 -10.70
C VAL A 143 -8.32 -4.78 -11.50
N ASP A 144 -8.94 -4.76 -12.67
CA ASP A 144 -9.05 -3.51 -13.45
C ASP A 144 -9.89 -2.45 -12.77
N TYR A 145 -10.83 -2.86 -11.92
CA TYR A 145 -11.71 -1.95 -11.20
C TYR A 145 -11.05 -1.37 -9.94
N TYR A 146 -10.50 -2.23 -9.06
CA TYR A 146 -9.95 -1.82 -7.76
C TYR A 146 -8.45 -1.47 -7.82
N LEU A 147 -7.71 -2.10 -8.73
CA LEU A 147 -6.26 -1.94 -8.89
C LEU A 147 -5.89 -1.45 -10.30
N PRO A 148 -6.53 -0.39 -10.84
CA PRO A 148 -6.31 0.00 -12.23
C PRO A 148 -4.86 0.41 -12.50
N PHE A 149 -4.12 0.92 -11.51
CA PHE A 149 -2.70 1.26 -11.64
C PHE A 149 -1.76 0.05 -11.59
N TYR A 150 -2.27 -1.13 -11.22
CA TYR A 150 -1.50 -2.37 -11.30
C TYR A 150 -1.44 -2.91 -12.73
N ARG A 151 -2.54 -2.80 -13.49
CA ARG A 151 -2.65 -3.44 -14.81
C ARG A 151 -3.09 -2.53 -15.95
N LYS A 152 -4.11 -1.71 -15.73
CA LYS A 152 -4.77 -0.92 -16.78
C LYS A 152 -3.96 0.32 -17.15
N PHE A 153 -3.42 1.01 -16.15
CA PHE A 153 -2.56 2.17 -16.31
C PHE A 153 -1.22 1.82 -15.70
N LYS A 154 -0.28 1.34 -16.52
CA LYS A 154 1.06 0.99 -16.04
C LYS A 154 1.74 2.24 -15.50
N ILE A 155 2.02 2.25 -14.20
CA ILE A 155 2.81 3.28 -13.54
C ILE A 155 4.17 2.69 -13.22
N GLU A 156 5.22 3.35 -13.70
CA GLU A 156 6.59 3.07 -13.26
C GLU A 156 6.83 3.81 -11.94
N ILE A 157 7.17 3.05 -10.90
CA ILE A 157 7.50 3.62 -9.60
C ILE A 157 8.96 4.06 -9.63
N GLY A 158 9.20 5.34 -9.35
CA GLY A 158 10.55 5.88 -9.27
C GLY A 158 11.37 5.23 -8.16
N ASN A 159 12.70 5.24 -8.33
CA ASN A 159 13.64 4.71 -7.35
C ASN A 159 13.75 5.60 -6.10
N GLU A 160 14.08 4.98 -4.96
CA GLU A 160 14.25 5.57 -3.62
C GLU A 160 15.50 6.47 -3.48
N HIS A 161 15.90 7.17 -4.54
CA HIS A 161 17.16 7.92 -4.61
C HIS A 161 17.27 9.07 -3.59
N SER A 162 16.15 9.54 -3.01
CA SER A 162 16.14 10.62 -2.01
C SER A 162 16.83 10.26 -0.68
N TRP A 163 17.11 8.97 -0.44
CA TRP A 163 17.85 8.53 0.76
C TRP A 163 19.37 8.64 0.63
N ASN A 164 19.88 8.75 -0.60
CA ASN A 164 21.31 8.62 -0.85
C ASN A 164 22.05 9.96 -0.97
N TYR A 165 21.34 11.10 -1.12
CA TYR A 165 21.96 12.33 -1.63
C TYR A 165 21.60 13.64 -0.93
N THR A 166 20.66 13.68 0.01
CA THR A 166 20.31 14.94 0.70
C THR A 166 20.87 14.96 2.10
N ARG A 167 21.64 16.00 2.44
CA ARG A 167 21.89 16.46 3.80
C ARG A 167 20.89 17.56 4.12
#